data_AF-A0A1Q4WZ63-F1
#
_entry.id   AF-A0A1Q4WZ63-F1
#
_cell.length_a   1.000
_cell.length_b   1.000
_cell.length_c   1.000
_cell.angle_alpha   90.00
_cell.angle_beta   90.00
_cell.angle_gamma   90.00
#
_symmetry.space_group_name_H-M   'P 1'
#
loop_
_entity.id
_entity.type
_entity.pdbx_description
1 polymer ?
#
loop_
_entity_poly.entity_id
_entity_poly.type
_entity_poly.pdbx_seq_one_letter_code
_entity_poly.pdbx_strand_id
1 'polypeptide(L)'
;MDPTGTDADTDTTGGTDTGHADGHGARGRRRRPSPQFSVVIVVLAALVAYVGSAGLEQGLRAARGEGAPGVFTVSSITCVQHPGHESCTCNGSFADAGGGEPRAVYLHAAGRDTCEEGARIPAVDVGASNRVYGPDGSREWLLSSLVLAACLAVVGGVAVNWVRYLRRT
;
A
#
# COMPACT_ATOMS: atom_id res chain seq x y z
N MET A 1 72.05 -27.36 16.23
CA MET A 1 72.68 -26.40 17.17
C MET A 1 71.56 -25.90 18.06
N ASP A 2 71.48 -26.48 19.25
CA ASP A 2 70.85 -25.87 20.42
C ASP A 2 72.03 -25.37 21.27
N PRO A 3 71.91 -24.27 22.04
CA PRO A 3 71.58 -24.50 23.45
C PRO A 3 70.81 -23.37 24.20
N THR A 4 69.97 -23.82 25.13
CA THR A 4 69.87 -23.42 26.57
C THR A 4 69.21 -22.11 27.01
N GLY A 5 68.29 -22.26 27.97
CA GLY A 5 67.86 -21.26 28.97
C GLY A 5 66.34 -21.28 29.22
N THR A 6 65.72 -22.18 30.01
CA THR A 6 65.72 -22.24 31.50
C THR A 6 65.00 -21.00 32.08
N ASP A 7 63.95 -21.00 32.91
CA ASP A 7 63.13 -21.99 33.63
C ASP A 7 61.86 -21.25 34.15
N ALA A 8 60.81 -22.02 34.49
CA ALA A 8 59.93 -21.92 35.69
C ALA A 8 59.24 -20.57 36.05
N ASP A 9 58.04 -20.47 36.63
CA ASP A 9 57.19 -21.38 37.41
C ASP A 9 55.73 -20.85 37.42
N THR A 10 54.80 -21.79 37.42
CA THR A 10 53.61 -21.91 38.29
C THR A 10 52.73 -20.68 38.55
N ASP A 11 51.48 -20.72 38.05
CA ASP A 11 50.37 -20.80 39.01
C ASP A 11 49.18 -21.59 38.46
N THR A 12 48.87 -22.68 39.16
CA THR A 12 47.70 -23.54 38.95
C THR A 12 46.79 -23.37 40.16
N THR A 13 45.69 -22.65 39.97
CA THR A 13 44.44 -22.81 40.71
C THR A 13 43.35 -22.73 39.63
N GLY A 14 42.62 -23.79 39.30
CA GLY A 14 41.83 -24.60 40.22
C GLY A 14 40.44 -23.99 40.27
N GLY A 15 39.58 -24.33 39.31
CA GLY A 15 38.23 -23.76 39.21
C GLY A 15 37.43 -24.25 38.02
N THR A 16 37.15 -25.55 37.97
CA THR A 16 36.00 -26.09 37.24
C THR A 16 34.72 -25.57 37.88
N ASP A 17 34.03 -24.64 37.22
CA ASP A 17 32.59 -24.42 37.42
C ASP A 17 31.84 -24.75 36.13
N THR A 18 31.40 -26.00 36.10
CA THR A 18 30.35 -26.49 35.23
C THR A 18 29.01 -25.89 35.64
N GLY A 19 28.37 -25.17 34.72
CA GLY A 19 26.92 -25.19 34.55
C GLY A 19 26.09 -24.30 35.47
N HIS A 20 25.60 -23.19 34.92
CA HIS A 20 24.17 -22.92 35.01
C HIS A 20 23.69 -22.19 33.76
N ALA A 21 22.89 -22.89 32.97
CA ALA A 21 22.16 -22.34 31.85
C ALA A 21 21.00 -21.50 32.39
N ASP A 22 21.23 -20.23 32.68
CA ASP A 22 20.14 -19.27 32.77
C ASP A 22 19.84 -18.74 31.38
N GLY A 23 19.10 -19.58 30.64
CA GLY A 23 18.22 -19.13 29.57
C GLY A 23 17.14 -18.22 30.13
N HIS A 24 17.52 -17.05 30.61
CA HIS A 24 16.62 -15.94 30.80
C HIS A 24 16.18 -15.50 29.42
N GLY A 25 15.10 -16.14 28.95
CA GLY A 25 14.34 -15.71 27.81
C GLY A 25 14.14 -14.22 27.93
N ALA A 26 14.83 -13.48 27.08
CA ALA A 26 14.57 -12.08 26.82
C ALA A 26 13.16 -12.03 26.23
N ARG A 27 12.16 -12.12 27.11
CA ARG A 27 10.80 -11.67 26.86
C ARG A 27 10.98 -10.20 26.57
N GLY A 28 11.20 -9.88 25.29
CA GLY A 28 11.41 -8.52 24.84
C GLY A 28 10.36 -7.68 25.50
N ARG A 29 10.78 -6.81 26.43
CA ARG A 29 9.88 -5.85 27.08
C ARG A 29 9.23 -5.13 25.92
N ARG A 30 7.97 -5.47 25.61
CA ARG A 30 7.20 -4.80 24.55
C ARG A 30 7.18 -3.34 24.96
N ARG A 31 8.10 -2.53 24.42
CA ARG A 31 8.19 -1.11 24.72
C ARG A 31 6.84 -0.54 24.33
N ARG A 32 6.08 -0.11 25.33
CA ARG A 32 4.76 0.45 25.09
C ARG A 32 4.95 1.75 24.33
N PRO A 33 4.24 1.96 23.21
CA PRO A 33 4.27 3.24 22.52
C PRO A 33 3.79 4.34 23.47
N SER A 34 4.40 5.52 23.42
CA SER A 34 3.95 6.67 24.20
C SER A 34 2.53 7.09 23.75
N PRO A 35 1.72 7.69 24.64
CA PRO A 35 0.37 8.14 24.28
C PRO A 35 0.40 9.18 23.15
N GLN A 36 1.38 10.08 23.15
CA GLN A 36 1.59 11.06 22.08
C GLN A 36 1.86 10.40 20.72
N PHE A 37 2.74 9.40 20.70
CA PHE A 37 3.04 8.64 19.48
C PHE A 37 1.81 7.88 18.96
N SER A 38 0.97 7.35 19.86
CA SER A 38 -0.28 6.68 19.49
C SER A 38 -1.27 7.64 18.82
N VAL A 39 -1.39 8.88 19.32
CA VAL A 39 -2.23 9.91 18.70
C VAL A 39 -1.75 10.24 17.28
N VAL A 40 -0.44 10.43 17.10
CA VAL A 40 0.14 10.70 15.78
C VAL A 40 -0.19 9.57 14.79
N ILE A 41 -0.04 8.31 15.20
CA ILE A 41 -0.41 7.16 14.36
C ILE A 41 -1.89 7.18 13.98
N VAL A 42 -2.79 7.46 14.93
CA VAL A 42 -4.22 7.51 14.65
C VAL A 42 -4.56 8.64 13.68
N VAL A 43 -3.97 9.82 13.84
CA VAL A 43 -4.15 10.94 12.91
C VAL A 43 -3.65 10.57 11.51
N LEU A 44 -2.45 9.99 11.39
CA LEU A 44 -1.94 9.53 10.10
C LEU A 44 -2.82 8.46 9.47
N ALA A 45 -3.28 7.47 10.25
CA ALA A 45 -4.20 6.45 9.77
C ALA A 45 -5.54 7.05 9.31
N ALA A 46 -6.06 8.06 10.01
CA ALA A 46 -7.28 8.77 9.61
C ALA A 46 -7.09 9.56 8.31
N LEU A 47 -5.95 10.23 8.13
CA LEU A 47 -5.63 10.94 6.89
C LEU A 47 -5.52 9.98 5.70
N VAL A 48 -4.84 8.85 5.89
CA VAL A 48 -4.74 7.80 4.85
C VAL A 48 -6.12 7.23 4.54
N ALA A 49 -6.94 6.95 5.55
CA ALA A 49 -8.30 6.46 5.34
C ALA A 49 -9.18 7.48 4.61
N TYR A 50 -9.05 8.77 4.90
CA TYR A 50 -9.76 9.84 4.22
C TYR A 50 -9.41 9.93 2.73
N VAL A 51 -8.12 9.83 2.38
CA VAL A 51 -7.70 9.81 0.97
C VAL A 51 -8.17 8.51 0.28
N GLY A 52 -8.06 7.37 0.97
CA GLY A 52 -8.46 6.07 0.44
C GLY A 52 -9.96 5.93 0.19
N SER A 53 -10.81 6.56 0.99
CA SER A 53 -12.28 6.47 0.83
C SER A 53 -12.76 7.17 -0.45
N ALA A 54 -12.17 8.30 -0.83
CA ALA A 54 -12.50 9.00 -2.07
C ALA A 54 -12.20 8.15 -3.32
N GLY A 55 -11.08 7.42 -3.30
CA GLY A 55 -10.73 6.48 -4.37
C GLY A 55 -11.62 5.22 -4.36
N LEU A 56 -12.02 4.75 -3.18
CA LEU A 56 -12.88 3.57 -3.04
C LEU A 56 -14.25 3.78 -3.69
N GLU A 57 -14.89 4.93 -3.47
CA GLU A 57 -16.21 5.21 -4.05
C GLU A 57 -16.19 5.16 -5.58
N GLN A 58 -15.22 5.85 -6.20
CA GLN A 58 -15.06 5.86 -7.66
C GLN A 58 -14.74 4.47 -8.19
N GLY A 59 -13.85 3.73 -7.52
CA GLY A 59 -13.47 2.38 -7.92
C GLY A 59 -14.64 1.39 -7.84
N LEU A 60 -15.49 1.50 -6.81
CA LEU A 60 -16.68 0.66 -6.67
C LEU A 60 -17.73 0.97 -7.72
N ARG A 61 -17.97 2.25 -8.01
CA ARG A 61 -18.88 2.67 -9.10
C ARG A 61 -18.38 2.14 -10.45
N ALA A 62 -17.10 2.28 -10.73
CA ALA A 62 -16.49 1.75 -11.95
C ALA A 62 -16.59 0.22 -12.04
N ALA A 63 -16.35 -0.50 -10.93
CA ALA A 63 -16.48 -1.95 -10.88
C ALA A 63 -17.93 -2.45 -11.12
N ARG A 64 -18.93 -1.62 -10.79
CA ARG A 64 -20.35 -1.92 -11.03
C ARG A 64 -20.88 -1.38 -12.37
N GLY A 65 -20.07 -0.62 -13.11
CA GLY A 65 -20.52 0.10 -14.29
C GLY A 65 -21.49 1.25 -13.98
N GLU A 66 -21.45 1.80 -12.76
CA GLU A 66 -22.32 2.89 -12.30
C GLU A 66 -21.79 4.25 -12.78
N GLY A 67 -22.32 4.77 -13.87
CA GLY A 67 -21.96 6.08 -14.40
C GLY A 67 -22.68 6.41 -15.70
N ALA A 68 -22.26 7.49 -16.36
CA ALA A 68 -22.76 7.85 -17.68
C ALA A 68 -22.07 6.97 -18.74
N PRO A 69 -22.82 6.16 -19.49
CA PRO A 69 -22.24 5.33 -20.55
C PRO A 69 -21.90 6.18 -21.77
N GLY A 70 -20.83 5.83 -22.47
CA GLY A 70 -20.43 6.53 -23.68
C GLY A 70 -19.35 5.80 -24.46
N VAL A 71 -18.71 6.52 -25.37
CA VAL A 71 -17.66 5.99 -26.22
C VAL A 71 -16.38 6.79 -26.03
N PHE A 72 -15.32 6.09 -25.64
CA PHE A 72 -13.97 6.61 -25.66
C PHE A 72 -13.35 6.39 -27.05
N THR A 73 -12.78 7.44 -27.63
CA THR A 73 -12.06 7.37 -28.90
C THR A 73 -10.58 7.66 -28.64
N VAL A 74 -9.73 6.69 -28.95
CA VAL A 74 -8.28 6.79 -28.71
C VAL A 74 -7.67 7.83 -29.64
N SER A 75 -6.85 8.73 -29.08
CA SER A 75 -6.07 9.71 -29.84
C SER A 75 -4.57 9.44 -29.80
N SER A 76 -4.04 8.94 -28.69
CA SER A 76 -2.61 8.64 -28.56
C SER A 76 -2.32 7.78 -27.34
N ILE A 77 -1.14 7.18 -27.32
CA ILE A 77 -0.59 6.46 -26.16
C ILE A 77 0.73 7.10 -25.74
N THR A 78 0.89 7.31 -24.43
CA THR A 78 2.15 7.76 -23.83
C THR A 78 2.65 6.71 -22.87
N CYS A 79 3.82 6.14 -23.12
CA CYS A 79 4.41 5.12 -22.25
C CYS A 79 5.68 5.62 -21.57
N VAL A 80 5.85 5.26 -20.31
CA VAL A 80 7.04 5.51 -19.49
C VAL A 80 7.66 4.18 -19.10
N GLN A 81 8.94 4.01 -19.41
CA GLN A 81 9.70 2.83 -19.07
C GLN A 81 10.25 2.94 -17.64
N HIS A 82 9.88 2.01 -16.78
CA HIS A 82 10.50 1.81 -15.48
C HIS A 82 11.38 0.54 -15.49
N PRO A 83 12.32 0.39 -14.55
CA PRO A 83 13.03 -0.87 -14.38
C PRO A 83 12.04 -2.03 -14.16
N GLY A 84 12.04 -2.99 -15.09
CA GLY A 84 11.23 -4.21 -15.01
C GLY A 84 9.78 -4.11 -15.50
N HIS A 85 9.27 -2.93 -15.90
CA HIS A 85 7.92 -2.79 -16.46
C HIS A 85 7.73 -1.49 -17.26
N GLU A 86 6.73 -1.47 -18.15
CA GLU A 86 6.28 -0.26 -18.86
C GLU A 86 4.92 0.18 -18.29
N SER A 87 4.74 1.48 -18.13
CA SER A 87 3.46 2.09 -17.72
C SER A 87 2.96 2.99 -18.85
N CYS A 88 1.79 2.69 -19.41
CA CYS A 88 1.20 3.45 -20.50
C CYS A 88 -0.08 4.18 -20.07
N THR A 89 -0.27 5.37 -20.63
CA THR A 89 -1.50 6.16 -20.51
C THR A 89 -2.13 6.27 -21.90
N CYS A 90 -3.38 5.81 -22.02
CA CYS A 90 -4.15 5.90 -23.25
C CYS A 90 -4.99 7.17 -23.27
N ASN A 91 -4.59 8.15 -24.07
CA ASN A 91 -5.27 9.45 -24.20
C ASN A 91 -6.30 9.41 -25.32
N GLY A 92 -7.36 10.19 -25.16
CA GLY A 92 -8.46 10.22 -26.12
C GLY A 92 -9.53 11.24 -25.77
N SER A 93 -10.69 11.07 -26.39
CA SER A 93 -11.89 11.83 -26.06
C SER A 93 -13.03 10.89 -25.68
N PHE A 94 -13.85 11.32 -24.72
CA PHE A 94 -15.06 10.61 -24.31
C PHE A 94 -16.29 11.39 -24.71
N ALA A 95 -17.19 10.76 -25.46
CA ALA A 95 -18.50 11.27 -25.80
C ALA A 95 -19.56 10.50 -25.00
N ASP A 96 -20.33 11.22 -24.18
CA ASP A 96 -21.48 10.68 -23.45
C ASP A 96 -22.59 10.29 -24.43
N ALA A 97 -23.27 9.17 -24.17
CA ALA A 97 -24.45 8.75 -24.92
C ALA A 97 -25.59 9.79 -24.88
N GLY A 98 -25.62 10.64 -23.86
CA GLY A 98 -26.56 11.76 -23.73
C GLY A 98 -26.35 12.92 -24.71
N GLY A 99 -25.32 12.88 -25.57
CA GLY A 99 -25.08 13.90 -26.60
C GLY A 99 -24.31 15.13 -26.10
N GLY A 100 -23.56 15.00 -25.00
CA GLY A 100 -22.64 16.04 -24.54
C GLY A 100 -21.41 16.18 -25.43
N GLU A 101 -20.76 17.36 -25.37
CA GLU A 101 -19.54 17.63 -26.13
C GLU A 101 -18.41 16.66 -25.68
N PRO A 102 -17.64 16.07 -26.62
CA PRO A 102 -16.56 15.18 -26.26
C PRO A 102 -15.50 15.87 -25.39
N ARG A 103 -15.13 15.24 -24.27
CA ARG A 103 -14.10 15.76 -23.36
C ARG A 103 -12.78 14.99 -23.51
N ALA A 104 -11.66 15.70 -23.41
CA ALA A 104 -10.33 15.08 -23.40
C ALA A 104 -10.07 14.36 -22.07
N VAL A 105 -9.78 13.06 -22.14
CA VAL A 105 -9.59 12.16 -20.99
C VAL A 105 -8.60 11.06 -21.31
N TYR A 106 -8.21 10.29 -20.31
CA TYR A 106 -7.56 8.99 -20.54
C TYR A 106 -8.47 7.82 -20.16
N LEU A 107 -8.25 6.69 -20.83
CA LEU A 107 -8.89 5.43 -20.49
C LEU A 107 -8.12 4.76 -19.35
N HIS A 108 -8.81 4.52 -18.24
CA HIS A 108 -8.22 3.90 -17.07
C HIS A 108 -7.85 2.43 -17.33
N ALA A 109 -6.69 2.01 -16.80
CA ALA A 109 -6.16 0.65 -16.92
C ALA A 109 -5.98 0.12 -18.36
N ALA A 110 -5.87 1.01 -19.35
CA ALA A 110 -5.60 0.63 -20.73
C ALA A 110 -4.11 0.33 -20.95
N GLY A 111 -3.83 -0.80 -21.60
CA GLY A 111 -2.51 -1.19 -22.07
C GLY A 111 -2.28 -0.84 -23.54
N ARG A 112 -1.04 -1.08 -24.01
CA ARG A 112 -0.63 -0.89 -25.42
C ARG A 112 -1.48 -1.70 -26.39
N ASP A 113 -1.86 -2.90 -26.00
CA ASP A 113 -2.72 -3.82 -26.73
C ASP A 113 -4.17 -3.32 -26.88
N THR A 114 -4.64 -2.51 -25.92
CA THR A 114 -6.01 -1.96 -25.92
C THR A 114 -6.11 -0.53 -26.46
N CYS A 115 -4.98 0.13 -26.69
CA CYS A 115 -4.91 1.56 -27.03
C CYS A 115 -4.41 1.78 -28.46
N GLU A 116 -5.16 1.26 -29.43
CA GLU A 116 -4.91 1.52 -30.84
C GLU A 116 -5.54 2.86 -31.25
N GLU A 117 -4.78 3.71 -31.95
CA GLU A 117 -5.25 5.04 -32.35
C GLU A 117 -6.49 4.96 -33.24
N GLY A 118 -7.50 5.80 -32.95
CA GLY A 118 -8.79 5.76 -33.62
C GLY A 118 -9.75 4.65 -33.14
N ALA A 119 -9.30 3.73 -32.27
CA ALA A 119 -10.18 2.73 -31.70
C ALA A 119 -11.30 3.37 -30.87
N ARG A 120 -12.50 2.78 -30.97
CA ARG A 120 -13.71 3.21 -30.26
C ARG A 120 -14.07 2.17 -29.22
N ILE A 121 -13.96 2.54 -27.95
CA ILE A 121 -14.07 1.63 -26.82
C ILE A 121 -15.29 2.06 -25.99
N PRO A 122 -16.24 1.15 -25.72
CA PRO A 122 -17.32 1.42 -24.75
C PRO A 122 -16.71 1.78 -23.40
N ALA A 123 -17.15 2.89 -22.82
CA ALA A 123 -16.61 3.37 -21.56
C ALA A 123 -17.70 3.97 -20.66
N VAL A 124 -17.41 4.07 -19.37
CA VAL A 124 -18.29 4.65 -18.35
C VAL A 124 -17.58 5.77 -17.63
N ASP A 125 -18.27 6.91 -17.52
CA ASP A 125 -17.86 8.05 -16.70
C ASP A 125 -18.53 7.97 -15.32
N VAL A 126 -17.72 7.71 -14.30
CA VAL A 126 -18.17 7.64 -12.89
C VAL A 126 -18.07 9.00 -12.17
N GLY A 127 -17.82 10.08 -12.90
CA GLY A 127 -17.62 11.43 -12.36
C GLY A 127 -16.15 11.77 -12.08
N ALA A 128 -15.21 11.11 -12.76
CA ALA A 128 -13.79 11.41 -12.60
C ALA A 128 -13.37 12.56 -13.52
N SER A 129 -12.61 13.51 -12.98
CA SER A 129 -12.29 14.78 -13.66
C SER A 129 -11.55 14.60 -15.00
N ASN A 130 -10.70 13.58 -15.12
CA ASN A 130 -9.82 13.40 -16.28
C ASN A 130 -9.75 11.97 -16.83
N ARG A 131 -10.61 11.06 -16.36
CA ARG A 131 -10.60 9.65 -16.79
C ARG A 131 -11.99 9.06 -16.97
N VAL A 132 -12.02 7.98 -17.73
CA VAL A 132 -13.17 7.07 -17.88
C VAL A 132 -12.70 5.63 -17.74
N TYR A 133 -13.64 4.71 -17.54
CA TYR A 133 -13.34 3.30 -17.29
C TYR A 133 -13.87 2.45 -18.44
N GLY A 134 -13.08 1.47 -18.88
CA GLY A 134 -13.50 0.51 -19.90
C GLY A 134 -14.59 -0.45 -19.39
N PRO A 135 -15.05 -1.39 -20.24
CA PRO A 135 -16.13 -2.31 -19.90
C PRO A 135 -15.74 -3.28 -18.78
N ASP A 136 -14.45 -3.56 -18.60
CA ASP A 136 -13.93 -4.41 -17.53
C ASP A 136 -13.93 -3.73 -16.15
N GLY A 137 -14.26 -2.43 -16.09
CA GLY A 137 -14.33 -1.66 -14.86
C GLY A 137 -12.94 -1.34 -14.25
N SER A 138 -12.89 -1.23 -12.92
CA SER A 138 -11.65 -0.98 -12.16
C SER A 138 -11.44 -2.04 -11.08
N ARG A 139 -10.17 -2.40 -10.83
CA ARG A 139 -9.73 -3.25 -9.71
C ARG A 139 -9.15 -2.46 -8.55
N GLU A 140 -9.06 -1.13 -8.65
CA GLU A 140 -8.45 -0.26 -7.63
C GLU A 140 -9.20 -0.32 -6.29
N TRP A 141 -10.50 -0.63 -6.32
CA TRP A 141 -11.31 -0.79 -5.11
C TRP A 141 -10.75 -1.87 -4.17
N LEU A 142 -10.04 -2.89 -4.71
CA LEU A 142 -9.39 -3.92 -3.90
C LEU A 142 -8.28 -3.32 -3.04
N LEU A 143 -7.39 -2.54 -3.65
CA LEU A 143 -6.30 -1.89 -2.94
C LEU A 143 -6.83 -0.89 -1.92
N SER A 144 -7.79 -0.04 -2.31
CA SER A 144 -8.41 0.92 -1.39
C SER A 144 -9.09 0.23 -0.21
N SER A 145 -9.79 -0.90 -0.45
CA SER A 145 -10.42 -1.69 0.62
C SER A 145 -9.39 -2.29 1.57
N LEU A 146 -8.28 -2.82 1.05
CA LEU A 146 -7.19 -3.37 1.86
C LEU A 146 -6.50 -2.28 2.71
N VAL A 147 -6.24 -1.11 2.12
CA VAL A 147 -5.67 0.03 2.85
C VAL A 147 -6.60 0.49 3.97
N LEU A 148 -7.90 0.61 3.69
CA LEU A 148 -8.88 0.98 4.72
C LEU A 148 -8.97 -0.07 5.83
N ALA A 149 -8.95 -1.36 5.48
CA ALA A 149 -8.90 -2.44 6.46
C ALA A 149 -7.65 -2.35 7.35
N ALA A 150 -6.49 -2.04 6.76
CA ALA A 150 -5.25 -1.84 7.51
C ALA A 150 -5.34 -0.62 8.47
N CYS A 151 -5.90 0.51 8.02
CA CYS A 151 -6.14 1.67 8.88
C CYS A 151 -7.05 1.32 10.07
N LEU A 152 -8.15 0.60 9.82
CA LEU A 152 -9.06 0.14 10.87
C LEU A 152 -8.36 -0.80 11.86
N ALA A 153 -7.52 -1.72 11.36
CA ALA A 153 -6.74 -2.62 12.21
C ALA A 153 -5.75 -1.86 13.10
N VAL A 154 -5.09 -0.83 12.58
CA VAL A 154 -4.18 0.04 13.37
C VAL A 154 -4.94 0.77 14.46
N VAL A 155 -6.05 1.43 14.11
CA VAL A 155 -6.88 2.18 15.08
C VAL A 155 -7.45 1.24 16.15
N GLY A 156 -8.00 0.09 15.75
CA GLY A 156 -8.50 -0.93 16.66
C GLY A 156 -7.40 -1.48 17.57
N GLY A 157 -6.20 -1.72 17.04
CA GLY A 157 -5.03 -2.15 17.82
C GLY A 157 -4.62 -1.13 18.89
N VAL A 158 -4.60 0.16 18.54
CA VAL A 158 -4.32 1.26 19.48
C VAL A 158 -5.39 1.34 20.56
N ALA A 159 -6.68 1.32 20.16
CA ALA A 159 -7.80 1.40 21.09
C ALA A 159 -7.81 0.22 22.08
N VAL A 160 -7.62 -1.00 21.59
CA VAL A 160 -7.53 -2.18 22.46
C VAL A 160 -6.34 -2.09 23.41
N ASN A 161 -5.19 -1.56 22.97
CA ASN A 161 -4.03 -1.35 23.84
C ASN A 161 -4.33 -0.33 24.95
N TRP A 162 -5.02 0.77 24.62
CA TRP A 162 -5.46 1.77 25.59
C TRP A 162 -6.47 1.21 26.60
N VAL A 163 -7.47 0.46 26.15
CA VAL A 163 -8.43 -0.21 27.05
C VAL A 163 -7.71 -1.16 28.00
N ARG A 164 -6.74 -1.93 27.50
CA ARG A 164 -5.90 -2.81 28.35
C ARG A 164 -5.01 -2.03 29.32
N TYR A 165 -4.57 -0.83 28.96
CA TYR A 165 -3.81 0.05 29.84
C TYR A 165 -4.68 0.55 30.98
N LEU A 166 -5.85 1.13 30.67
CA LEU A 166 -6.78 1.67 31.65
C LEU A 166 -7.34 0.61 32.61
N ARG A 167 -7.51 -0.64 32.15
CA ARG A 167 -7.95 -1.76 33.02
C ARG A 167 -6.85 -2.29 33.95
N ARG A 168 -5.59 -1.91 33.75
CA ARG A 168 -4.44 -2.38 34.54
C ARG A 168 -3.93 -1.33 35.53
N THR A 169 -4.33 -0.07 35.35
CA THR A 169 -4.18 1.04 36.31
C THR A 169 -5.38 1.09 37.23
#